data_AF-A0ABD2PIB3-F1
#
_entry.id   AF-A0ABD2PIB3-F1
#
_cell.length_a   1.000
_cell.length_b   1.000
_cell.length_c   1.000
_cell.angle_alpha   90.00
_cell.angle_beta   90.00
_cell.angle_gamma   90.00
#
_symmetry.space_group_name_H-M   'P 1'
#
loop_
_entity.id
_entity.type
_entity.pdbx_description
1 polymer ?
#
loop_
_entity_poly.entity_id
_entity_poly.type
_entity_poly.pdbx_seq_one_letter_code
_entity_poly.pdbx_strand_id
1 'polypeptide(L)'
;MTFVLLQSIQKGGLTYKGDPWHKECFLCVKCGAQLAGQKFTSKDEEPYCAECFANLFANKCATCQKPITGFGGCRFVTFEDKHWHSDCFNCVKCSESLVGKGFVVIDDGVTCPNCAKN
;
A
#
# COMPACT_ATOMS: atom_id res chain seq x y z
N MET A 1 -25.58 5.31 -35.47
CA MET A 1 -26.34 6.02 -34.42
C MET A 1 -25.74 5.68 -33.04
N THR A 2 -24.50 6.08 -32.78
CA THR A 2 -23.88 5.91 -31.44
C THR A 2 -24.12 7.20 -30.65
N PHE A 3 -25.30 7.27 -30.05
CA PHE A 3 -25.64 8.24 -29.02
C PHE A 3 -24.79 7.94 -27.78
N VAL A 4 -23.60 8.55 -27.67
CA VAL A 4 -22.96 8.70 -26.37
C VAL A 4 -23.71 9.82 -25.67
N LEU A 5 -24.83 9.45 -25.03
CA LEU A 5 -25.66 10.34 -24.23
C LEU A 5 -24.76 11.05 -23.21
N LEU A 6 -24.71 12.39 -23.31
CA LEU A 6 -24.38 13.27 -22.19
C LEU A 6 -25.38 12.98 -21.06
N GLN A 7 -25.14 11.95 -20.27
CA GLN A 7 -25.86 11.78 -19.01
C GLN A 7 -25.28 12.81 -18.05
N SER A 8 -26.03 13.89 -17.88
CA SER A 8 -25.73 14.98 -16.97
C SER A 8 -25.67 14.43 -15.53
N ILE A 9 -24.60 14.76 -14.81
CA ILE A 9 -24.36 14.36 -13.41
C ILE A 9 -25.24 15.25 -12.52
N GLN A 10 -26.55 15.08 -12.59
CA GLN A 10 -27.50 16.07 -12.07
C GLN A 10 -27.75 15.98 -10.56
N LYS A 11 -27.30 14.92 -9.88
CA LYS A 11 -27.38 14.84 -8.40
C LYS A 11 -26.47 13.74 -7.87
N GLY A 12 -25.49 14.13 -7.05
CA GLY A 12 -24.76 13.18 -6.20
C GLY A 12 -23.59 12.44 -6.84
N GLY A 13 -23.05 12.90 -7.98
CA GLY A 13 -21.77 12.40 -8.51
C GLY A 13 -20.57 12.81 -7.65
N LEU A 14 -19.39 12.34 -8.02
CA LEU A 14 -18.12 12.70 -7.38
C LEU A 14 -17.18 13.32 -8.43
N THR A 15 -16.22 14.11 -7.98
CA THR A 15 -15.13 14.61 -8.83
C THR A 15 -13.86 13.86 -8.48
N TYR A 16 -13.20 13.30 -9.50
CA TYR A 16 -11.91 12.62 -9.36
C TYR A 16 -10.96 13.10 -10.45
N LYS A 17 -9.77 13.57 -10.05
CA LYS A 17 -8.77 14.20 -10.94
C LYS A 17 -9.31 15.36 -11.81
N GLY A 18 -10.34 16.05 -11.35
CA GLY A 18 -10.96 17.17 -12.08
C GLY A 18 -12.14 16.75 -12.96
N ASP A 19 -12.30 15.45 -13.24
CA ASP A 19 -13.40 14.93 -14.04
C ASP A 19 -14.57 14.51 -13.16
N PRO A 20 -15.82 14.68 -13.63
CA PRO A 20 -16.99 14.30 -12.88
C PRO A 20 -17.39 12.85 -13.21
N TRP A 21 -17.75 12.08 -12.18
CA TRP A 21 -18.07 10.65 -12.27
C TRP A 21 -19.43 10.34 -11.62
N HIS A 22 -20.16 9.39 -12.20
CA HIS A 22 -21.23 8.71 -11.46
C HIS A 22 -20.60 7.88 -10.34
N LYS A 23 -21.22 7.87 -9.16
CA LYS A 23 -20.72 7.08 -8.02
C LYS A 23 -20.63 5.60 -8.36
N GLU A 24 -21.58 5.10 -9.14
CA GLU A 24 -21.73 3.71 -9.55
C GLU A 24 -20.72 3.32 -10.65
N CYS A 25 -20.21 4.30 -11.40
CA CYS A 25 -19.17 4.08 -12.41
C CYS A 25 -17.76 4.19 -11.84
N PHE A 26 -17.60 4.77 -10.64
CA PHE A 26 -16.31 4.88 -9.98
C PHE A 26 -15.96 3.60 -9.24
N LEU A 27 -15.47 2.62 -10.00
CA LEU A 27 -15.23 1.24 -9.57
C LEU A 27 -13.74 0.90 -9.58
N CYS A 28 -13.33 -0.03 -8.71
CA CYS A 28 -12.00 -0.63 -8.75
C CYS A 28 -11.81 -1.38 -10.07
N VAL A 29 -10.76 -1.07 -10.82
CA VAL A 29 -10.46 -1.74 -12.10
C VAL A 29 -10.22 -3.25 -11.91
N LYS A 30 -9.69 -3.67 -10.75
CA LYS A 30 -9.39 -5.08 -10.50
C LYS A 30 -10.60 -5.92 -10.08
N CYS A 31 -11.43 -5.40 -9.17
CA CYS A 31 -12.49 -6.20 -8.54
C CYS A 31 -13.91 -5.68 -8.77
N GLY A 32 -14.08 -4.53 -9.43
CA GLY A 32 -15.38 -3.92 -9.70
C GLY A 32 -16.07 -3.31 -8.47
N ALA A 33 -15.45 -3.32 -7.29
CA ALA A 33 -16.03 -2.72 -6.09
C ALA A 33 -16.19 -1.20 -6.22
N GLN A 34 -17.30 -0.65 -5.72
CA GLN A 34 -17.55 0.78 -5.71
C GLN A 34 -16.57 1.51 -4.80
N LEU A 35 -15.90 2.53 -5.33
CA LEU A 35 -14.86 3.29 -4.61
C LEU A 35 -15.40 4.56 -3.95
N ALA A 36 -16.58 5.02 -4.37
CA ALA A 36 -17.24 6.18 -3.77
C ALA A 36 -17.41 5.97 -2.26
N GLY A 37 -16.81 6.87 -1.46
CA GLY A 37 -16.85 6.78 0.02
C GLY A 37 -15.90 5.75 0.64
N GLN A 38 -15.08 5.05 -0.15
CA GLN A 38 -14.09 4.09 0.34
C GLN A 38 -12.65 4.63 0.22
N LYS A 39 -11.72 3.96 0.91
CA LYS A 39 -10.29 4.19 0.70
C LYS A 39 -9.87 3.59 -0.63
N PHE A 40 -9.30 4.41 -1.49
CA PHE A 40 -8.82 4.00 -2.81
C PHE A 40 -7.55 4.78 -3.14
N THR A 41 -6.84 4.33 -4.17
CA THR A 41 -5.73 5.05 -4.79
C THR A 41 -5.71 4.75 -6.29
N SER A 42 -4.81 5.37 -7.04
CA SER A 42 -4.63 5.07 -8.45
C SER A 42 -3.20 4.68 -8.79
N LYS A 43 -3.05 3.81 -9.78
CA LYS A 43 -1.78 3.50 -10.44
C LYS A 43 -1.99 3.62 -11.94
N ASP A 44 -1.05 4.26 -12.64
CA ASP A 44 -1.12 4.39 -14.10
C ASP A 44 -2.48 4.95 -14.57
N GLU A 45 -3.00 5.92 -13.81
CA GLU A 45 -4.32 6.56 -13.99
C GLU A 45 -5.56 5.71 -13.70
N GLU A 46 -5.40 4.43 -13.44
CA GLU A 46 -6.50 3.52 -13.11
C GLU A 46 -6.80 3.49 -11.60
N PRO A 47 -8.08 3.57 -11.19
CA PRO A 47 -8.45 3.54 -9.77
C PRO A 47 -8.55 2.10 -9.22
N TYR A 48 -7.97 1.89 -8.03
CA TYR A 48 -7.95 0.62 -7.30
C TYR A 48 -8.44 0.81 -5.86
N CYS A 49 -9.22 -0.15 -5.35
CA CYS A 49 -9.51 -0.19 -3.92
C CYS A 49 -8.21 -0.45 -3.13
N ALA A 50 -8.18 -0.04 -1.87
CA ALA A 50 -6.98 -0.16 -1.03
C ALA A 50 -6.42 -1.60 -0.97
N GLU A 51 -7.30 -2.60 -0.90
CA GLU A 51 -6.91 -4.02 -0.86
C GLU A 51 -6.28 -4.50 -2.18
N CYS A 52 -6.93 -4.22 -3.32
CA CYS A 52 -6.39 -4.61 -4.62
C CYS A 52 -5.04 -3.93 -4.88
N PHE A 53 -4.92 -2.64 -4.55
CA PHE A 53 -3.66 -1.92 -4.70
C PHE A 53 -2.56 -2.53 -3.82
N ALA A 54 -2.87 -2.82 -2.55
CA ALA A 54 -1.94 -3.43 -1.62
C ALA A 54 -1.44 -4.79 -2.11
N ASN A 55 -2.34 -5.63 -2.64
CA ASN A 55 -2.00 -6.97 -3.10
C ASN A 55 -1.20 -6.98 -4.41
N LEU A 56 -1.48 -6.02 -5.31
CA LEU A 56 -0.87 -5.99 -6.64
C LEU A 56 0.45 -5.20 -6.69
N PHE A 57 0.58 -4.14 -5.89
CA PHE A 57 1.61 -3.12 -6.13
C PHE A 57 2.41 -2.72 -4.88
N ALA A 58 1.94 -3.02 -3.68
CA ALA A 58 2.67 -2.61 -2.48
C ALA A 58 3.87 -3.54 -2.22
N ASN A 59 4.97 -2.94 -1.78
CA ASN A 59 6.11 -3.69 -1.26
C ASN A 59 5.68 -4.54 -0.06
N LYS A 60 6.23 -5.75 0.05
CA LYS A 60 5.92 -6.66 1.16
C LYS A 60 6.98 -6.53 2.24
N CYS A 61 6.53 -6.56 3.49
CA CYS A 61 7.43 -6.61 4.63
C CYS A 61 8.26 -7.90 4.59
N ALA A 62 9.59 -7.79 4.65
CA ALA A 62 10.47 -8.96 4.55
C ALA A 62 10.27 -9.92 5.74
N THR A 63 9.84 -9.43 6.90
CA THR A 63 9.57 -10.25 8.08
C THR A 63 8.18 -10.89 8.04
N CYS A 64 7.10 -10.10 7.91
CA CYS A 64 5.73 -10.60 8.09
C CYS A 64 5.00 -10.91 6.77
N GLN A 65 5.62 -10.61 5.63
CA GLN A 65 5.09 -10.80 4.27
C GLN A 65 3.79 -10.05 3.95
N LYS A 66 3.29 -9.22 4.88
CA LYS A 66 2.12 -8.35 4.65
C LYS A 66 2.53 -7.10 3.86
N PRO A 67 1.63 -6.56 3.02
CA PRO A 67 1.84 -5.30 2.30
C PRO A 67 2.21 -4.13 3.23
N ILE A 68 3.14 -3.29 2.77
CA ILE A 68 3.44 -1.98 3.35
C ILE A 68 2.65 -0.95 2.56
N THR A 69 1.51 -0.54 3.11
CA THR A 69 0.60 0.38 2.43
C THR A 69 0.64 1.74 3.09
N GLY A 70 0.55 2.81 2.29
CA GLY A 70 0.40 4.18 2.82
C GLY A 70 -0.95 4.43 3.51
N PHE A 71 -1.92 3.50 3.39
CA PHE A 71 -3.21 3.62 4.03
C PHE A 71 -3.04 3.49 5.55
N GLY A 72 -3.24 4.60 6.28
CA GLY A 72 -3.14 4.62 7.75
C GLY A 72 -1.80 5.10 8.31
N GLY A 73 -0.94 5.72 7.49
CA GLY A 73 0.30 6.34 7.99
C GLY A 73 1.35 5.33 8.43
N CYS A 74 1.35 4.13 7.83
CA CYS A 74 2.29 3.07 8.15
C CYS A 74 3.74 3.55 7.94
N ARG A 75 4.52 3.58 9.02
CA ARG A 75 5.97 3.85 8.97
C ARG A 75 6.70 2.57 8.60
N PHE A 76 7.72 2.70 7.75
CA PHE A 76 8.50 1.58 7.28
C PHE A 76 9.99 1.93 7.25
N VAL A 77 10.80 0.88 7.24
CA VAL A 77 12.25 0.92 7.07
C VAL A 77 12.55 0.30 5.71
N THR A 78 13.45 0.95 4.96
CA THR A 78 13.98 0.42 3.69
C THR A 78 15.48 0.26 3.83
N PHE A 79 16.01 -0.88 3.40
CA PHE A 79 17.43 -1.12 3.26
C PHE A 79 17.65 -2.02 2.04
N GLU A 80 18.50 -1.57 1.12
CA GLU A 80 18.62 -2.15 -0.22
C GLU A 80 17.22 -2.28 -0.88
N ASP A 81 16.89 -3.44 -1.44
CA ASP A 81 15.58 -3.71 -2.06
C ASP A 81 14.54 -4.26 -1.06
N LYS A 82 14.91 -4.40 0.21
CA LYS A 82 14.06 -4.96 1.26
C LYS A 82 13.36 -3.87 2.05
N HIS A 83 12.15 -4.20 2.49
CA HIS A 83 11.25 -3.28 3.18
C HIS A 83 10.68 -3.95 4.42
N TRP A 84 10.48 -3.19 5.49
CA TRP A 84 9.91 -3.68 6.74
C TRP A 84 8.94 -2.67 7.32
N HIS A 85 7.84 -3.13 7.91
CA HIS A 85 7.13 -2.28 8.88
C HIS A 85 8.10 -1.91 10.01
N SER A 86 8.00 -0.70 10.55
CA SER A 86 8.86 -0.29 11.68
C SER A 86 8.78 -1.28 12.86
N ASP A 87 7.59 -1.82 13.14
CA ASP A 87 7.37 -2.83 14.20
C ASP A 87 7.93 -4.22 13.86
N CYS A 88 8.24 -4.47 12.59
CA CYS A 88 8.80 -5.73 12.10
C CYS A 88 10.33 -5.67 11.93
N PHE A 89 10.95 -4.51 12.15
CA PHE A 89 12.38 -4.31 12.01
C PHE A 89 13.10 -4.57 13.34
N ASN A 90 13.06 -5.84 13.77
CA ASN A 90 13.59 -6.30 15.05
C ASN A 90 14.67 -7.38 14.83
N CYS A 91 15.62 -7.46 15.76
CA CYS A 91 16.65 -8.50 15.76
C CYS A 91 16.02 -9.89 15.78
N VAL A 92 16.36 -10.75 14.82
CA VAL A 92 15.82 -12.12 14.74
C VAL A 92 16.21 -13.02 15.93
N LYS A 93 17.28 -12.68 16.66
CA LYS A 93 17.74 -13.46 17.83
C LYS A 93 17.15 -12.98 19.17
N CYS A 94 17.05 -11.66 19.38
CA CYS A 94 16.64 -11.08 20.67
C CYS A 94 15.37 -10.24 20.64
N SER A 95 14.75 -10.07 19.47
CA SER A 95 13.51 -9.29 19.26
C SER A 95 13.61 -7.79 19.57
N GLU A 96 14.80 -7.27 19.84
CA GLU A 96 15.00 -5.84 20.05
C GLU A 96 14.74 -5.05 18.77
N SER A 97 13.99 -3.95 18.86
CA SER A 97 13.81 -3.04 17.73
C SER A 97 15.12 -2.40 17.29
N LEU A 98 15.38 -2.49 15.99
CA LEU A 98 16.58 -1.98 15.33
C LEU A 98 16.34 -0.64 14.62
N VAL A 99 15.13 -0.07 14.76
CA VAL A 99 14.81 1.24 14.18
C VAL A 99 15.78 2.29 14.74
N GLY A 100 16.52 2.95 13.86
CA GLY A 100 17.53 3.96 14.23
C GLY A 100 18.78 3.39 14.91
N LYS A 101 19.00 2.07 14.90
CA LYS A 101 20.18 1.42 15.47
C LYS A 101 21.01 0.75 14.37
N GLY A 102 22.27 0.46 14.67
CA GLY A 102 23.10 -0.39 13.81
C GLY A 102 22.57 -1.81 13.76
N PHE A 103 22.72 -2.47 12.60
CA PHE A 103 22.27 -3.85 12.36
C PHE A 103 23.18 -4.55 11.35
N VAL A 104 23.06 -5.87 11.28
CA VAL A 104 23.70 -6.74 10.29
C VAL A 104 22.61 -7.52 9.57
N VAL A 105 22.66 -7.58 8.25
CA VAL A 105 21.79 -8.44 7.45
C VAL A 105 22.46 -9.81 7.35
N ILE A 106 21.76 -10.86 7.79
CA ILE A 106 22.21 -12.24 7.70
C ILE A 106 21.06 -13.03 7.06
N ASP A 107 21.34 -13.64 5.90
CA ASP A 107 20.35 -14.26 5.04
C ASP A 107 19.18 -13.31 4.72
N ASP A 108 17.98 -13.65 5.20
CA ASP A 108 16.77 -12.83 5.04
C ASP A 108 16.35 -12.08 6.31
N GLY A 109 17.15 -12.15 7.38
CA GLY A 109 16.88 -11.51 8.66
C GLY A 109 17.78 -10.30 8.94
N VAL A 110 17.35 -9.47 9.89
CA VAL A 110 18.17 -8.40 10.48
C VAL A 110 18.55 -8.76 11.91
N THR A 111 19.81 -8.59 12.26
CA THR A 111 20.39 -8.97 13.56
C THR A 111 21.10 -7.78 14.19
N CYS A 112 20.98 -7.60 15.51
CA CYS A 112 21.72 -6.54 16.21
C CYS A 112 23.22 -6.89 16.29
N PRO A 113 24.13 -5.89 16.38
CA PRO A 113 25.56 -6.13 16.46
C PRO A 113 25.99 -7.01 17.64
N ASN A 114 25.27 -6.98 18.76
CA ASN A 114 25.57 -7.83 19.93
C ASN A 114 25.26 -9.30 19.64
N CYS A 115 24.12 -9.57 19.00
CA CYS A 115 23.71 -10.91 18.59
C CYS A 115 24.48 -11.44 17.38
N ALA A 116 25.12 -10.58 16.58
CA ALA A 116 25.95 -11.00 15.46
C ALA A 116 27.35 -11.46 15.88
N LYS A 117 27.86 -10.97 17.02
CA LYS A 117 29.16 -11.34 17.60
C LYS A 117 29.13 -12.61 18.45
N ASN A 118 27.92 -13.06 18.83
CA ASN A 118 27.66 -14.24 19.65
C ASN A 118 26.97 -15.34 18.83
#